data_AF-U1NU11-F1
#
_entry.id   AF-U1NU11-F1
#
_cell.length_a   1.000
_cell.length_b   1.000
_cell.length_c   1.000
_cell.angle_alpha   90.00
_cell.angle_beta   90.00
_cell.angle_gamma   90.00
#
_symmetry.space_group_name_H-M   'P 1'
#
loop_
_entity.id
_entity.type
_entity.pdbx_description
1 polymer ?
#
loop_
_entity_poly.entity_id
_entity_poly.type
_entity_poly.pdbx_seq_one_letter_code
_entity_poly.pdbx_strand_id
1 'polypeptide(L)'
;MPSATTVRLATRGSDLARQQATTVKATLDSRRREVTLTEVDTRGDQIRDELIHRLGKTGAFVRALDEEVLNGDLDAAVHSLKDMPTEMPEKLVVAAVPERAPSGDVLVTPDGSDIDTLPEGAVVGTSSLRRKAQLLAVRPNLEVVALRGNVDTRVEKLLAPSLQREHQARLEAVGKLAEMVGDGETAPDSKTEDADGDDTENADSRRC
;
A
#
# COMPACT_ATOMS: atom_id res chain seq x y z
N MET A 1 -2.61 -27.57 40.56
CA MET A 1 -3.11 -26.63 39.52
C MET A 1 -2.45 -27.08 38.23
N PRO A 2 -3.15 -27.58 37.20
CA PRO A 2 -2.47 -27.90 35.95
C PRO A 2 -1.87 -26.60 35.40
N SER A 3 -0.58 -26.63 35.11
CA SER A 3 0.19 -25.52 34.54
C SER A 3 -0.58 -24.97 33.32
N ALA A 4 -0.80 -23.66 33.25
CA ALA A 4 -1.46 -23.07 32.10
C ALA A 4 -0.57 -23.28 30.87
N THR A 5 -0.92 -24.26 30.03
CA THR A 5 -0.22 -24.48 28.77
C THR A 5 -0.49 -23.28 27.87
N THR A 6 0.57 -22.53 27.55
CA THR A 6 0.54 -21.41 26.60
C THR A 6 0.10 -21.92 25.23
N VAL A 7 -0.91 -21.27 24.63
CA VAL A 7 -1.40 -21.59 23.28
C VAL A 7 -0.57 -20.82 22.25
N ARG A 8 0.08 -21.53 21.34
CA ARG A 8 0.90 -20.98 20.25
C ARG A 8 0.06 -20.85 18.99
N LEU A 9 -0.26 -19.62 18.59
CA LEU A 9 -1.07 -19.36 17.39
C LEU A 9 -0.21 -18.96 16.20
N ALA A 10 -0.45 -19.63 15.06
CA ALA A 10 0.09 -19.26 13.77
C ALA A 10 -0.70 -18.11 13.14
N THR A 11 0.01 -17.16 12.54
CA THR A 11 -0.57 -16.07 11.74
C THR A 11 0.34 -15.73 10.57
N ARG A 12 -0.24 -15.20 9.49
CA ARG A 12 0.52 -14.56 8.41
C ARG A 12 1.09 -13.22 8.89
N GLY A 13 2.11 -12.74 8.17
CA GLY A 13 2.82 -11.49 8.47
C GLY A 13 2.14 -10.20 8.03
N SER A 14 1.10 -10.25 7.19
CA SER A 14 0.39 -9.01 6.80
C SER A 14 -0.29 -8.35 8.00
N ASP A 15 -0.32 -7.02 8.05
CA ASP A 15 -0.92 -6.23 9.12
C ASP A 15 -2.35 -6.67 9.47
N LEU A 16 -3.19 -6.91 8.47
CA LEU A 16 -4.55 -7.42 8.66
C LEU A 16 -4.57 -8.79 9.40
N ALA A 17 -3.69 -9.72 9.01
CA ALA A 17 -3.62 -11.03 9.65
C ALA A 17 -3.12 -10.91 11.10
N ARG A 18 -2.10 -10.08 11.36
CA ARG A 18 -1.62 -9.78 12.71
C ARG A 18 -2.72 -9.16 13.58
N GLN A 19 -3.55 -8.26 13.05
CA GLN A 19 -4.69 -7.70 13.77
C GLN A 19 -5.75 -8.76 14.10
N GLN A 20 -6.07 -9.65 13.16
CA GLN A 20 -7.00 -10.76 13.39
C GLN A 20 -6.49 -11.69 14.48
N ALA A 21 -5.22 -12.11 14.41
CA ALA A 21 -4.59 -12.97 15.41
C ALA A 21 -4.50 -12.29 16.80
N THR A 22 -4.22 -10.99 16.82
CA THR A 22 -4.21 -10.18 18.06
C THR A 22 -5.60 -10.13 18.71
N THR A 23 -6.67 -10.01 17.92
CA THR A 23 -8.05 -10.04 18.42
C THR A 23 -8.38 -11.39 19.06
N VAL A 24 -7.97 -12.50 18.44
CA VAL A 24 -8.13 -13.85 18.99
C VAL A 24 -7.31 -14.00 20.28
N LYS A 25 -6.06 -13.55 20.29
CA LYS A 25 -5.21 -13.53 21.49
C LYS A 25 -5.86 -12.77 22.65
N ALA A 26 -6.31 -11.54 22.42
CA ALA A 26 -6.97 -10.74 23.46
C ALA A 26 -8.22 -11.45 24.02
N THR A 27 -8.98 -12.10 23.16
CA THR A 27 -10.17 -12.89 23.53
C THR A 27 -9.82 -14.09 24.42
N LEU A 28 -8.69 -14.76 24.17
CA LEU A 28 -8.20 -15.88 24.97
C LEU A 28 -7.54 -15.42 26.28
N ASP A 29 -6.76 -14.34 26.24
CA ASP A 29 -6.13 -13.73 27.42
C ASP A 29 -7.21 -13.31 28.43
N SER A 30 -8.34 -12.74 27.97
CA SER A 30 -9.49 -12.39 28.84
C SER A 30 -10.10 -13.59 29.56
N ARG A 31 -9.87 -14.81 29.06
CA ARG A 31 -10.30 -16.09 29.64
C ARG A 31 -9.18 -16.78 30.42
N ARG A 32 -8.13 -16.03 30.80
CA ARG A 32 -6.96 -16.53 31.55
C ARG A 32 -6.23 -17.67 30.82
N ARG A 33 -6.15 -17.59 29.49
CA ARG A 33 -5.32 -18.45 28.66
C ARG A 33 -4.14 -17.64 28.16
N GLU A 34 -2.93 -18.10 28.44
CA GLU A 34 -1.74 -17.47 27.89
C GLU A 34 -1.62 -17.82 26.41
N VAL A 35 -1.35 -16.82 25.57
CA VAL A 35 -1.25 -16.98 24.11
C VAL A 35 0.00 -16.31 23.57
N THR A 36 0.74 -17.02 22.72
CA THR A 36 1.83 -16.47 21.90
C THR A 36 1.43 -16.45 20.42
N LEU A 37 1.88 -15.43 19.69
CA LEU A 37 1.62 -15.29 18.26
C LEU A 37 2.92 -15.51 17.49
N THR A 38 2.99 -16.58 16.70
CA THR A 38 4.10 -16.87 15.81
C THR A 38 3.72 -16.46 14.39
N GLU A 39 4.50 -15.54 13.83
CA GLU A 39 4.41 -15.22 12.42
C GLU A 39 5.06 -16.34 11.61
N VAL A 40 4.30 -16.91 10.68
CA VAL A 40 4.80 -17.91 9.74
C VAL A 40 5.12 -17.17 8.45
N ASP A 41 6.40 -17.16 8.09
CA ASP A 41 6.85 -16.55 6.83
C ASP A 41 6.29 -17.37 5.67
N THR A 42 5.34 -16.77 4.97
CA THR A 42 4.75 -17.39 3.81
C THR A 42 5.46 -16.98 2.52
N ARG A 43 6.75 -16.60 2.52
CA ARG A 43 7.54 -16.21 1.31
C ARG A 43 7.34 -17.07 0.06
N GLY A 44 6.92 -18.33 0.21
CA GLY A 44 6.40 -19.14 -0.90
C GLY A 44 5.25 -18.47 -1.67
N ASP A 45 4.35 -17.75 -1.01
CA ASP A 45 3.16 -17.06 -1.52
C ASP A 45 3.43 -16.12 -2.69
N GLN A 46 4.54 -15.36 -2.69
CA GLN A 46 4.83 -14.43 -3.79
C GLN A 46 5.09 -15.16 -5.11
N ILE A 47 5.66 -16.36 -5.06
CA ILE A 47 6.04 -17.14 -6.25
C ILE A 47 4.98 -18.22 -6.57
N ARG A 48 4.32 -18.77 -5.54
CA ARG A 48 3.30 -19.83 -5.67
C ARG A 48 1.94 -19.26 -6.12
N ASP A 49 1.62 -18.01 -5.84
CA ASP A 49 0.36 -17.37 -6.28
C ASP A 49 0.18 -17.34 -7.79
N GLU A 50 1.26 -17.11 -8.56
CA GLU A 50 1.20 -17.09 -10.03
C GLU A 50 1.00 -18.48 -10.62
N LEU A 51 1.62 -19.51 -10.02
CA LEU A 51 1.55 -20.89 -10.49
C LEU A 51 0.23 -21.57 -10.08
N ILE A 52 -0.27 -21.33 -8.86
CA ILE A 52 -1.44 -22.03 -8.32
C ILE A 52 -2.75 -21.49 -8.88
N HIS A 53 -2.85 -20.18 -9.15
CA HIS A 53 -4.03 -19.64 -9.82
C HIS A 53 -4.13 -20.09 -11.29
N ARG A 54 -2.99 -20.35 -11.97
CA ARG A 54 -2.98 -21.03 -13.27
C ARG A 54 -3.42 -22.50 -13.19
N LEU A 55 -3.21 -23.14 -12.03
CA LEU A 55 -3.50 -24.55 -11.77
C LEU A 55 -4.86 -24.80 -11.07
N GLY A 56 -5.62 -23.76 -10.71
CA GLY A 56 -6.99 -23.88 -10.20
C GLY A 56 -7.13 -24.53 -8.80
N LYS A 57 -6.05 -24.66 -8.02
CA LYS A 57 -6.08 -25.30 -6.70
C LYS A 57 -6.18 -24.26 -5.57
N THR A 58 -7.40 -23.90 -5.21
CA THR A 58 -7.73 -23.13 -4.00
C THR A 58 -7.11 -23.82 -2.77
N GLY A 59 -6.20 -23.17 -2.03
CA GLY A 59 -5.72 -23.72 -0.74
C GLY A 59 -4.22 -23.57 -0.41
N ALA A 60 -3.42 -22.88 -1.21
CA ALA A 60 -1.98 -22.83 -0.97
C ALA A 60 -1.52 -21.95 0.20
N PHE A 61 -2.28 -20.90 0.53
CA PHE A 61 -2.01 -20.01 1.67
C PHE A 61 -2.32 -20.68 3.01
N VAL A 62 -3.36 -21.51 3.01
CA VAL A 62 -3.84 -22.23 4.20
C VAL A 62 -2.84 -23.30 4.60
N ARG A 63 -2.18 -23.93 3.62
CA ARG A 63 -1.22 -25.02 3.85
C ARG A 63 -0.03 -24.66 4.74
N ALA A 64 0.58 -23.48 4.63
CA ALA A 64 1.80 -23.19 5.39
C ALA A 64 1.53 -23.10 6.90
N LEU A 65 0.48 -22.39 7.31
CA LEU A 65 0.10 -22.30 8.71
C LEU A 65 -0.46 -23.64 9.21
N ASP A 66 -1.22 -24.33 8.38
CA ASP A 66 -1.78 -25.64 8.71
C ASP A 66 -0.69 -26.71 8.86
N GLU A 67 0.40 -26.64 8.10
CA GLU A 67 1.56 -27.53 8.21
C GLU A 67 2.24 -27.39 9.58
N GLU A 68 2.44 -26.16 10.08
CA GLU A 68 2.97 -25.92 11.43
C GLU A 68 2.08 -26.52 12.52
N VAL A 69 0.75 -26.45 12.34
CA VAL A 69 -0.22 -27.06 13.28
C VAL A 69 -0.22 -28.58 13.17
N LEU A 70 -0.16 -29.13 11.96
CA LEU A 70 -0.12 -30.57 11.71
C LEU A 70 1.17 -31.24 12.23
N ASN A 71 2.29 -30.52 12.19
CA ASN A 71 3.57 -30.97 12.72
C ASN A 71 3.64 -30.86 14.25
N GLY A 72 2.73 -30.09 14.87
CA GLY A 72 2.72 -29.83 16.32
C GLY A 72 3.66 -28.69 16.75
N ASP A 73 4.26 -27.98 15.79
CA ASP A 73 5.12 -26.81 16.01
C ASP A 73 4.31 -25.63 16.57
N LEU A 74 3.04 -25.53 16.16
CA LEU A 74 2.04 -24.58 16.67
C LEU A 74 0.75 -25.31 17.04
N ASP A 75 -0.09 -24.68 17.87
CA ASP A 75 -1.28 -25.34 18.43
C ASP A 75 -2.55 -25.03 17.62
N ALA A 76 -2.62 -23.86 16.99
CA ALA A 76 -3.71 -23.50 16.09
C ALA A 76 -3.28 -22.39 15.11
N ALA A 77 -4.06 -22.19 14.04
CA ALA A 77 -3.85 -21.14 13.05
C ALA A 77 -5.04 -20.19 12.98
N VAL A 78 -4.78 -18.89 12.79
CA VAL A 78 -5.81 -17.87 12.57
C VAL A 78 -5.89 -17.54 11.09
N HIS A 79 -7.07 -17.78 10.51
CA HIS A 79 -7.34 -17.57 9.09
C HIS A 79 -8.53 -16.62 8.88
N SER A 80 -8.52 -15.92 7.75
CA SER A 80 -9.74 -15.32 7.22
C SER A 80 -10.61 -16.43 6.64
N LEU A 81 -11.85 -16.55 7.12
CA LEU A 81 -12.73 -17.68 6.76
C LEU A 81 -12.97 -17.81 5.24
N LYS A 82 -12.98 -16.70 4.51
CA LYS A 82 -13.15 -16.68 3.04
C LYS A 82 -12.01 -17.36 2.28
N ASP A 83 -10.85 -17.50 2.91
CA ASP A 83 -9.64 -18.06 2.32
C ASP A 83 -9.47 -19.55 2.68
N MET A 84 -10.33 -20.08 3.56
CA MET A 84 -10.35 -21.50 3.90
C MET A 84 -10.91 -22.36 2.76
N PRO A 85 -10.32 -23.53 2.47
CA PRO A 85 -10.90 -24.47 1.52
C PRO A 85 -12.24 -25.00 2.05
N THR A 86 -13.12 -25.41 1.14
CA THR A 86 -14.39 -26.06 1.50
C THR A 86 -14.17 -27.46 2.06
N GLU A 87 -13.16 -28.17 1.58
CA GLU A 87 -12.74 -29.47 2.08
C GLU A 87 -11.59 -29.29 3.06
N MET A 88 -11.85 -29.60 4.33
CA MET A 88 -10.86 -29.55 5.39
C MET A 88 -10.06 -30.87 5.46
N PRO A 89 -8.75 -30.82 5.75
CA PRO A 89 -7.98 -32.03 6.06
C PRO A 89 -8.58 -32.75 7.27
N GLU A 90 -8.67 -34.08 7.24
CA GLU A 90 -9.29 -34.88 8.31
C GLU A 90 -8.69 -34.65 9.70
N LYS A 91 -7.43 -34.24 9.76
CA LYS A 91 -6.68 -33.97 11.00
C LYS A 91 -6.85 -32.56 11.55
N LEU A 92 -7.55 -31.68 10.83
CA LEU A 92 -7.78 -30.30 11.24
C LEU A 92 -9.28 -30.04 11.41
N VAL A 93 -9.59 -29.14 12.33
CA VAL A 93 -10.97 -28.71 12.61
C VAL A 93 -11.01 -27.21 12.77
N VAL A 94 -12.12 -26.59 12.35
CA VAL A 94 -12.40 -25.19 12.69
C VAL A 94 -12.82 -25.14 14.15
N ALA A 95 -11.87 -24.84 15.04
CA ALA A 95 -12.09 -24.85 16.48
C ALA A 95 -13.02 -23.72 16.97
N ALA A 96 -13.00 -22.57 16.29
CA ALA A 96 -13.83 -21.42 16.64
C ALA A 96 -14.03 -20.49 15.45
N VAL A 97 -15.15 -19.76 15.47
CA VAL A 97 -15.43 -18.63 14.59
C VAL A 97 -15.74 -17.42 15.48
N PRO A 98 -14.92 -16.36 15.47
CA PRO A 98 -15.19 -15.13 16.22
C PRO A 98 -16.48 -14.44 15.76
N GLU A 99 -16.92 -13.44 16.53
CA GLU A 99 -18.04 -12.59 16.12
C GLU A 99 -17.79 -11.95 14.75
N ARG A 100 -18.83 -11.93 13.92
CA ARG A 100 -18.71 -11.53 12.52
C ARG A 100 -18.69 -10.01 12.39
N ALA A 101 -17.58 -9.49 11.85
CA ALA A 101 -17.50 -8.10 11.40
C ALA A 101 -18.44 -7.81 10.21
N PRO A 102 -18.74 -6.53 9.90
CA PRO A 102 -19.52 -6.16 8.71
C PRO A 102 -19.01 -6.85 7.43
N SER A 103 -19.93 -7.41 6.66
CA SER A 103 -19.60 -8.26 5.51
C SER A 103 -19.81 -7.60 4.15
N GLY A 104 -20.19 -6.33 4.13
CA GLY A 104 -20.35 -5.56 2.90
C GLY A 104 -19.02 -5.35 2.20
N ASP A 105 -19.06 -5.34 0.86
CA ASP A 105 -17.94 -4.82 0.08
C ASP A 105 -17.95 -3.28 0.17
N VAL A 106 -16.76 -2.68 0.17
CA VAL A 106 -16.58 -1.23 0.22
C VAL A 106 -15.88 -0.78 -1.06
N LEU A 107 -16.37 0.31 -1.65
CA LEU A 107 -15.66 1.04 -2.70
C LEU A 107 -14.69 2.01 -2.01
N VAL A 108 -13.41 1.94 -2.38
CA VAL A 108 -12.39 2.87 -1.87
C VAL A 108 -11.95 3.74 -3.03
N THR A 109 -12.16 5.04 -2.89
CA THR A 109 -11.77 6.09 -3.84
C THR A 109 -10.86 7.10 -3.14
N PRO A 110 -9.96 7.79 -3.84
CA PRO A 110 -9.08 8.79 -3.22
C PRO A 110 -9.84 9.99 -2.62
N ASP A 111 -11.00 10.30 -3.18
CA ASP A 111 -11.82 11.48 -2.90
C ASP A 111 -13.13 11.15 -2.17
N GLY A 112 -13.42 9.88 -1.89
CA GLY A 112 -14.66 9.44 -1.26
C GLY A 112 -15.86 9.39 -2.20
N SER A 113 -15.66 9.48 -3.52
CA SER A 113 -16.73 9.31 -4.52
C SER A 113 -17.43 7.96 -4.40
N ASP A 114 -18.74 7.97 -4.61
CA ASP A 114 -19.61 6.79 -4.67
C ASP A 114 -19.57 6.13 -6.06
N ILE A 115 -20.03 4.88 -6.13
CA ILE A 115 -20.08 4.13 -7.39
C ILE A 115 -20.90 4.84 -8.47
N ASP A 116 -21.95 5.55 -8.06
CA ASP A 116 -22.87 6.25 -8.96
C ASP A 116 -22.27 7.56 -9.51
N THR A 117 -21.29 8.14 -8.81
CA THR A 117 -20.65 9.40 -9.21
C THR A 117 -19.36 9.19 -9.99
N LEU A 118 -18.91 7.94 -10.16
CA LEU A 118 -17.73 7.63 -10.95
C LEU A 118 -17.91 8.10 -12.41
N PRO A 119 -16.86 8.67 -13.05
CA PRO A 119 -16.93 9.07 -14.44
C PRO A 119 -17.12 7.87 -15.37
N GLU A 120 -17.63 8.14 -16.57
CA GLU A 120 -17.70 7.13 -17.62
C GLU A 120 -16.30 6.61 -17.98
N GLY A 121 -16.16 5.30 -18.15
CA GLY A 121 -14.85 4.67 -18.37
C GLY A 121 -13.94 4.64 -17.14
N ALA A 122 -14.45 4.93 -15.93
CA ALA A 122 -13.64 4.84 -14.72
C ALA A 122 -13.09 3.43 -14.50
N VAL A 123 -11.83 3.37 -14.07
CA VAL A 123 -11.11 2.11 -13.82
C VAL A 123 -11.29 1.68 -12.36
N VAL A 124 -11.85 0.49 -12.15
CA VAL A 124 -12.02 -0.11 -10.82
C VAL A 124 -11.16 -1.37 -10.69
N GLY A 125 -10.29 -1.37 -9.68
CA GLY A 125 -9.37 -2.47 -9.41
C GLY A 125 -9.97 -3.59 -8.55
N THR A 126 -10.20 -4.77 -9.12
CA THR A 126 -10.53 -5.99 -8.35
C THR A 126 -10.16 -7.26 -9.12
N SER A 127 -9.52 -8.22 -8.43
CA SER A 127 -9.30 -9.58 -8.95
C SER A 127 -10.43 -10.56 -8.61
N SER A 128 -11.47 -10.12 -7.91
CA SER A 128 -12.63 -10.98 -7.58
C SER A 128 -13.62 -11.02 -8.75
N LEU A 129 -13.85 -12.21 -9.30
CA LEU A 129 -14.87 -12.44 -10.33
C LEU A 129 -16.28 -12.07 -9.84
N ARG A 130 -16.59 -12.37 -8.56
CA ARG A 130 -17.86 -11.99 -7.93
C ARG A 130 -18.08 -10.48 -7.98
N ARG A 131 -17.09 -9.70 -7.52
CA ARG A 131 -17.18 -8.22 -7.52
C ARG A 131 -17.23 -7.67 -8.94
N LYS A 132 -16.42 -8.19 -9.86
CA LYS A 132 -16.44 -7.77 -11.27
C LYS A 132 -17.83 -7.95 -11.89
N ALA A 133 -18.44 -9.12 -11.73
CA ALA A 133 -19.77 -9.38 -12.26
C ALA A 133 -20.83 -8.45 -11.64
N GLN A 134 -20.78 -8.25 -10.31
CA GLN A 134 -21.72 -7.37 -9.62
C GLN A 134 -21.56 -5.89 -10.03
N LEU A 135 -20.32 -5.42 -10.17
CA LEU A 135 -20.03 -4.04 -10.62
C LEU A 135 -20.54 -3.81 -12.04
N LEU A 136 -20.23 -4.70 -12.98
CA LEU A 136 -20.64 -4.54 -14.39
C LEU A 136 -22.14 -4.72 -14.59
N ALA A 137 -22.83 -5.44 -13.72
CA ALA A 137 -24.28 -5.53 -13.75
C ALA A 137 -24.95 -4.21 -13.36
N VAL A 138 -24.35 -3.43 -12.45
CA VAL A 138 -24.89 -2.14 -11.99
C VAL A 138 -24.38 -0.98 -12.86
N ARG A 139 -23.11 -1.03 -13.29
CA ARG A 139 -22.42 0.01 -14.06
C ARG A 139 -21.62 -0.61 -15.22
N PRO A 140 -22.28 -0.88 -16.37
CA PRO A 140 -21.63 -1.52 -17.53
C PRO A 140 -20.46 -0.73 -18.13
N ASN A 141 -20.43 0.59 -17.94
CA ASN A 141 -19.41 1.47 -18.53
C ASN A 141 -18.13 1.59 -17.68
N LEU A 142 -17.99 0.80 -16.61
CA LEU A 142 -16.75 0.75 -15.82
C LEU A 142 -15.73 -0.19 -16.48
N GLU A 143 -14.47 0.22 -16.46
CA GLU A 143 -13.37 -0.69 -16.78
C GLU A 143 -12.92 -1.41 -15.52
N VAL A 144 -13.04 -2.74 -15.48
CA VAL A 144 -12.64 -3.53 -14.30
C VAL A 144 -11.32 -4.26 -14.56
N VAL A 145 -10.27 -3.82 -13.87
CA VAL A 145 -8.89 -4.35 -14.00
C VAL A 145 -8.50 -5.20 -12.79
N ALA A 146 -7.58 -6.13 -12.99
CA ALA A 146 -7.08 -6.97 -11.90
C ALA A 146 -6.23 -6.15 -10.90
N LEU A 147 -6.52 -6.30 -9.61
CA LEU A 147 -5.77 -5.65 -8.53
C LEU A 147 -5.37 -6.68 -7.48
N ARG A 148 -4.06 -6.89 -7.34
CA ARG A 148 -3.43 -7.85 -6.41
C ARG A 148 -2.55 -7.15 -5.37
N GLY A 149 -2.28 -7.89 -4.30
CA GLY A 149 -1.58 -7.42 -3.10
C GLY A 149 -2.42 -7.60 -1.85
N ASN A 150 -1.81 -7.39 -0.69
CA ASN A 150 -2.51 -7.20 0.59
C ASN A 150 -3.29 -5.88 0.59
N VAL A 151 -3.95 -5.52 1.70
CA VAL A 151 -4.77 -4.29 1.76
C VAL A 151 -3.90 -3.05 1.51
N ASP A 152 -2.75 -2.97 2.18
CA ASP A 152 -1.90 -1.78 2.17
C ASP A 152 -1.34 -1.50 0.78
N THR A 153 -0.77 -2.52 0.12
CA THR A 153 -0.27 -2.40 -1.26
C THR A 153 -1.36 -2.06 -2.27
N ARG A 154 -2.64 -2.39 -2.00
CA ARG A 154 -3.76 -1.98 -2.86
C ARG A 154 -4.12 -0.52 -2.66
N VAL A 155 -4.12 -0.05 -1.40
CA VAL A 155 -4.35 1.37 -1.08
C VAL A 155 -3.21 2.22 -1.64
N GLU A 156 -1.96 1.77 -1.54
CA GLU A 156 -0.81 2.45 -2.16
C GLU A 156 -0.99 2.58 -3.68
N LYS A 157 -1.38 1.49 -4.37
CA LYS A 157 -1.65 1.53 -5.82
C LYS A 157 -2.78 2.48 -6.19
N LEU A 158 -3.80 2.59 -5.34
CA LEU A 158 -4.91 3.53 -5.53
C LEU A 158 -4.45 4.99 -5.42
N LEU A 159 -3.61 5.30 -4.44
CA LEU A 159 -3.15 6.66 -4.14
C LEU A 159 -1.96 7.12 -4.99
N ALA A 160 -1.15 6.19 -5.49
CA ALA A 160 0.07 6.52 -6.23
C ALA A 160 -0.14 7.50 -7.40
N PRO A 161 -1.17 7.35 -8.26
CA PRO A 161 -1.40 8.30 -9.36
C PRO A 161 -1.74 9.72 -8.89
N SER A 162 -2.54 9.88 -7.83
CA SER A 162 -2.86 11.20 -7.28
C SER A 162 -1.65 11.85 -6.64
N LEU A 163 -0.86 11.08 -5.88
CA LEU A 163 0.36 11.57 -5.24
C LEU A 163 1.42 11.99 -6.27
N GLN A 164 1.58 11.23 -7.37
CA GLN A 164 2.47 11.58 -8.47
C GLN A 164 2.05 12.90 -9.14
N ARG A 165 0.75 13.09 -9.40
CA ARG A 165 0.24 14.35 -9.98
C ARG A 165 0.47 15.54 -9.05
N GLU A 166 0.22 15.38 -7.75
CA GLU A 166 0.45 16.43 -6.76
C GLU A 166 1.94 16.80 -6.64
N HIS A 167 2.82 15.79 -6.65
CA HIS A 167 4.27 16.00 -6.66
C HIS A 167 4.72 16.75 -7.91
N GLN A 168 4.25 16.34 -9.08
CA GLN A 168 4.57 16.99 -10.35
C GLN A 168 4.10 18.45 -10.36
N ALA A 169 2.89 18.73 -9.88
CA ALA A 169 2.36 20.09 -9.78
C ALA A 169 3.21 20.97 -8.84
N ARG A 170 3.73 20.42 -7.74
CA ARG A 170 4.66 21.14 -6.84
C ARG A 170 5.97 21.47 -7.54
N LEU A 171 6.56 20.51 -8.26
CA LEU A 171 7.81 20.75 -9.01
C LEU A 171 7.62 21.83 -10.08
N GLU A 172 6.51 21.80 -10.82
CA GLU A 172 6.19 22.82 -11.82
C GLU A 172 5.97 24.20 -11.20
N ALA A 173 5.28 24.28 -10.05
CA ALA A 173 5.10 25.54 -9.34
C ALA A 173 6.42 26.14 -8.84
N VAL A 174 7.31 25.29 -8.31
CA VAL A 174 8.66 25.70 -7.90
C VAL A 174 9.50 26.15 -9.10
N GLY A 175 9.43 25.42 -10.22
CA GLY A 175 10.10 25.80 -11.47
C GLY A 175 9.64 27.16 -11.99
N LYS A 176 8.32 27.38 -12.06
CA LYS A 176 7.73 28.68 -12.45
C LYS A 176 8.17 29.81 -11.52
N LEU A 177 8.24 29.55 -10.21
CA LEU A 177 8.71 30.56 -9.25
C LEU A 177 10.20 30.89 -9.46
N ALA A 178 11.03 29.88 -9.74
CA ALA A 178 12.45 30.10 -10.05
C ALA A 178 12.65 30.90 -11.34
N GLU A 179 11.85 30.64 -12.38
CA GLU A 179 11.85 31.43 -13.63
C GLU A 179 11.46 32.89 -13.38
N MET A 180 10.44 33.14 -12.55
CA MET A 180 10.00 34.51 -12.21
C MET A 180 11.03 35.31 -11.40
N VAL A 181 11.93 34.64 -10.67
CA VAL A 181 12.99 35.28 -9.88
C VAL A 181 14.27 35.48 -10.71
N GLY A 182 14.45 34.74 -11.80
CA GLY A 182 15.67 34.72 -12.63
C GLY A 182 15.89 35.92 -13.56
N ASP A 183 14.86 36.74 -13.84
CA ASP A 183 14.94 37.88 -14.76
C ASP A 183 15.30 39.23 -14.07
N GLY A 184 15.88 39.16 -12.88
CA GLY A 184 16.14 40.31 -11.99
C GLY A 184 17.54 40.94 -12.04
N GLU A 185 18.38 40.67 -13.04
CA GLU A 185 19.66 41.37 -13.21
C GLU A 185 19.90 41.80 -14.66
N THR A 186 19.56 43.06 -14.98
CA THR A 186 20.39 43.92 -15.85
C THR A 186 20.15 45.38 -15.46
N ALA A 187 21.04 45.93 -14.64
CA ALA A 187 21.11 47.38 -14.45
C ALA A 187 21.77 48.02 -15.70
N PRO A 188 21.22 49.08 -16.30
CA PRO A 188 21.87 49.76 -17.41
C PRO A 188 22.98 50.68 -16.88
N ASP A 189 24.18 50.50 -17.44
CA ASP A 189 25.35 51.36 -17.24
C ASP A 189 25.05 52.76 -17.79
N SER A 190 24.78 53.73 -16.92
CA SER A 190 24.64 55.13 -17.31
C SER A 190 26.01 55.75 -17.49
N LYS A 191 26.43 55.88 -18.75
CA LYS A 191 27.47 56.82 -19.17
C LYS A 191 27.12 58.23 -18.68
N THR A 192 28.07 58.89 -18.02
CA THR A 192 28.13 60.35 -17.93
C THR A 192 29.41 60.77 -18.63
N GLU A 193 29.26 61.27 -19.85
CA GLU A 193 30.24 62.14 -20.50
C GLU A 193 29.94 63.56 -20.03
N ASP A 194 30.94 64.26 -19.51
CA ASP A 194 31.08 65.70 -19.71
C ASP A 194 32.57 66.03 -19.75
N ALA A 195 32.93 66.73 -20.82
CA ALA A 195 34.27 67.10 -21.23
C ALA A 195 34.66 68.47 -20.69
N ASP A 196 35.95 68.68 -20.45
CA ASP A 196 36.73 69.92 -20.57
C ASP A 196 38.18 69.48 -20.28
N GLY A 197 39.21 69.68 -21.11
CA GLY A 197 39.51 70.80 -21.98
C GLY A 197 40.87 71.35 -21.52
N ASP A 198 41.84 71.35 -22.45
CA ASP A 198 43.10 72.12 -22.44
C ASP A 198 44.37 71.60 -21.73
N ASP A 199 45.32 71.26 -22.61
CA ASP A 199 46.60 71.96 -22.82
C ASP A 199 47.94 71.45 -22.22
N THR A 200 48.80 71.14 -23.19
CA THR A 200 50.24 71.45 -23.32
C THR A 200 51.30 70.74 -22.46
N GLU A 201 52.22 70.12 -23.22
CA GLU A 201 53.68 70.23 -23.11
C GLU A 201 54.39 69.85 -21.80
N ASN A 202 55.22 68.80 -21.88
CA ASN A 202 56.68 68.91 -22.06
C ASN A 202 57.44 67.83 -21.29
N ALA A 203 58.60 67.49 -21.84
CA ALA A 203 59.65 66.63 -21.35
C ALA A 203 59.99 66.81 -19.86
N ASP A 204 60.45 65.74 -19.21
CA ASP A 204 61.90 65.50 -19.03
C ASP A 204 62.17 64.50 -17.88
N SER A 205 63.26 63.76 -18.07
CA SER A 205 64.20 63.24 -17.08
C SER A 205 63.77 62.36 -15.89
N ARG A 206 64.46 61.19 -15.83
CA ARG A 206 65.26 60.66 -14.69
C ARG A 206 64.57 60.68 -13.30
N ARG A 207 64.58 59.59 -12.52
CA ARG A 207 65.77 58.94 -11.96
C ARG A 207 65.29 57.93 -10.90
N CYS A 208 66.04 56.83 -10.75
CA CYS A 208 66.16 55.94 -9.57
C CYS A 208 64.91 55.26 -9.02
#